data_AF-A0A3P1SKA4-F1
#
_entry.id   AF-A0A3P1SKA4-F1
#
_cell.length_a   1.000
_cell.length_b   1.000
_cell.length_c   1.000
_cell.angle_alpha   90.00
_cell.angle_beta   90.00
_cell.angle_gamma   90.00
#
_symmetry.space_group_name_H-M   'P 1'
#
loop_
_entity.id
_entity.type
_entity.pdbx_description
1 polymer ?
#
loop_
_entity_poly.entity_id
_entity_poly.type
_entity_poly.pdbx_seq_one_letter_code
_entity_poly.pdbx_strand_id
1 'polypeptide(L)'
;MSDLDTGEIRTVEIKYFDGTSRTTEIVDREVPYPDGKLIVSRTDPQGIITHANQAFIDMSGYTEEELIGINHYILRHPDMPAVAFKGLWDTIEQGTKWHGFVKNLRKDGAYYWVKATVIPNIRNGKLVGYTSVRRKPSRSKISESEALYKTLLAEE
;
A
#
# COMPACT_ATOMS: atom_id res chain seq x y z
N MET A 1 13.55 -20.42 -22.75
CA MET A 1 13.06 -20.58 -21.36
C MET A 1 14.07 -19.87 -20.49
N SER A 2 13.81 -18.60 -20.17
CA SER A 2 14.71 -17.78 -19.36
C SER A 2 14.48 -18.11 -17.89
N ASP A 3 15.54 -18.38 -17.15
CA ASP A 3 15.55 -18.53 -15.70
C ASP A 3 14.76 -17.39 -15.06
N LEU A 4 13.56 -17.73 -14.56
CA LEU A 4 12.80 -16.84 -13.71
C LEU A 4 13.57 -16.77 -12.40
N ASP A 5 14.10 -15.58 -12.11
CA ASP A 5 14.61 -15.16 -10.81
C ASP A 5 13.49 -15.35 -9.77
N THR A 6 13.38 -16.58 -9.24
CA THR A 6 12.40 -16.94 -8.23
C THR A 6 12.94 -16.43 -6.90
N GLY A 7 12.68 -15.15 -6.62
CA GLY A 7 12.80 -14.62 -5.26
C GLY A 7 12.11 -15.55 -4.27
N GLU A 8 12.59 -15.58 -3.03
CA GLU A 8 12.09 -16.50 -2.00
C GLU A 8 10.56 -16.40 -1.88
N ILE A 9 9.88 -17.53 -2.09
CA ILE A 9 8.42 -17.63 -2.00
C ILE A 9 8.08 -18.07 -0.58
N ARG A 10 7.24 -17.31 0.10
CA ARG A 10 6.66 -17.72 1.39
C ARG A 10 5.15 -17.54 1.39
N THR A 11 4.46 -18.48 2.00
CA THR A 11 3.02 -18.38 2.26
C THR A 11 2.81 -17.63 3.57
N VAL A 12 1.94 -16.62 3.56
CA VAL A 12 1.66 -15.81 4.74
C VAL A 12 0.15 -15.65 4.91
N GLU A 13 -0.34 -15.84 6.14
CA GLU A 13 -1.68 -15.40 6.53
C GLU A 13 -1.62 -13.91 6.91
N ILE A 14 -2.29 -13.06 6.14
CA ILE A 14 -2.42 -11.63 6.44
C ILE A 14 -3.74 -11.45 7.17
N LYS A 15 -3.66 -11.01 8.44
CA LYS A 15 -4.82 -10.65 9.26
C LYS A 15 -5.09 -9.15 9.14
N TYR A 16 -6.34 -8.81 8.85
CA TYR A 16 -6.80 -7.44 8.71
C TYR A 16 -7.49 -6.95 9.98
N PHE A 17 -7.61 -5.63 10.10
CA PHE A 17 -8.17 -5.00 11.30
C PHE A 17 -9.67 -5.27 11.48
N ASP A 18 -10.37 -5.59 10.39
CA ASP A 18 -11.80 -5.93 10.40
C ASP A 18 -12.07 -7.40 10.78
N GLY A 19 -11.03 -8.13 11.18
CA GLY A 19 -11.10 -9.54 11.56
C GLY A 19 -11.05 -10.51 10.38
N THR A 20 -11.05 -10.02 9.14
CA THR A 20 -10.85 -10.89 7.97
C THR A 20 -9.38 -11.28 7.85
N SER A 21 -9.11 -12.40 7.19
CA SER A 21 -7.76 -12.80 6.81
C SER A 21 -7.73 -13.35 5.40
N ARG A 22 -6.54 -13.30 4.79
CA ARG A 22 -6.27 -14.04 3.56
C ARG A 22 -4.92 -14.72 3.63
N THR A 23 -4.84 -15.91 3.08
CA THR A 23 -3.57 -16.57 2.82
C THR A 23 -3.12 -16.21 1.41
N THR A 24 -1.88 -15.77 1.27
CA THR A 24 -1.30 -15.44 -0.02
C THR A 24 0.16 -15.86 -0.06
N GLU A 25 0.62 -16.24 -1.24
CA GLU A 25 2.04 -16.36 -1.51
C GLU A 25 2.61 -14.95 -1.72
N ILE A 26 3.78 -14.71 -1.16
CA ILE A 26 4.56 -13.51 -1.44
C ILE A 26 5.92 -13.93 -2.00
N VAL A 27 6.41 -13.13 -2.93
CA VAL A 27 7.68 -13.33 -3.62
C VAL A 27 8.55 -12.13 -3.32
N ASP A 28 9.78 -12.34 -2.85
CA ASP A 28 10.74 -11.25 -2.67
C ASP A 28 11.28 -10.74 -4.02
N ARG A 29 10.39 -10.07 -4.76
CA ARG A 29 10.66 -9.47 -6.06
C ARG A 29 10.03 -8.09 -6.12
N GLU A 30 10.86 -7.06 -6.17
CA GLU A 30 10.40 -5.69 -6.39
C GLU A 30 9.98 -5.51 -7.85
N VAL A 31 8.75 -5.04 -8.08
CA VAL A 31 8.34 -4.47 -9.35
C VAL A 31 8.64 -2.96 -9.31
N PRO A 32 9.53 -2.45 -10.19
CA PRO A 32 9.92 -1.05 -10.16
C PRO A 32 8.73 -0.12 -10.41
N TYR A 33 8.66 0.96 -9.63
CA TYR A 33 7.65 2.00 -9.87
C TYR A 33 7.87 2.63 -11.27
N PRO A 34 6.81 2.74 -12.11
CA PRO A 34 6.94 3.22 -13.48
C PRO A 34 7.30 4.71 -13.55
N ASP A 35 8.26 5.05 -14.40
CA ASP A 35 8.70 6.43 -14.59
C ASP A 35 7.62 7.30 -15.23
N GLY A 36 7.56 8.57 -14.79
CA GLY A 36 6.60 9.55 -15.31
C GLY A 36 5.13 9.28 -14.96
N LYS A 37 4.83 8.25 -14.15
CA LYS A 37 3.47 7.94 -13.70
C LYS A 37 3.19 8.50 -12.31
N LEU A 38 1.92 8.80 -12.06
CA LEU A 38 1.39 9.14 -10.76
C LEU A 38 0.29 8.14 -10.42
N ILE A 39 0.42 7.46 -9.29
CA ILE A 39 -0.61 6.54 -8.80
C ILE A 39 -1.59 7.35 -7.97
N VAL A 40 -2.88 7.25 -8.30
CA VAL A 40 -3.96 7.96 -7.62
C VAL A 40 -5.07 6.99 -7.27
N SER A 41 -5.52 7.05 -6.03
CA SER A 41 -6.75 6.37 -5.61
C SER A 41 -7.58 7.27 -4.70
N ARG A 42 -8.88 6.97 -4.62
CA ARG A 42 -9.75 7.51 -3.59
C ARG A 42 -10.43 6.39 -2.84
N THR A 43 -10.74 6.66 -1.58
CA THR A 43 -11.56 5.78 -0.76
C THR A 43 -12.73 6.55 -0.16
N ASP A 44 -13.72 5.83 0.33
CA ASP A 44 -14.67 6.35 1.32
C ASP A 44 -14.00 6.50 2.72
N PRO A 45 -14.72 6.97 3.75
CA PRO A 45 -14.16 7.08 5.11
C PRO A 45 -13.77 5.74 5.76
N GLN A 46 -14.33 4.62 5.29
CA GLN A 46 -14.03 3.27 5.76
C GLN A 46 -12.80 2.65 5.07
N GLY A 47 -12.20 3.36 4.10
CA GLY A 47 -11.05 2.89 3.35
C GLY A 47 -11.40 1.99 2.16
N ILE A 48 -12.68 1.90 1.79
CA ILE A 48 -13.12 1.18 0.60
C ILE A 48 -12.77 2.00 -0.63
N ILE A 49 -12.07 1.38 -1.59
CA ILE A 49 -11.63 2.05 -2.82
C ILE A 49 -12.85 2.42 -3.66
N THR A 50 -12.98 3.71 -3.96
CA THR A 50 -14.04 4.28 -4.80
C THR A 50 -13.51 4.76 -6.16
N HIS A 51 -12.19 4.83 -6.32
CA HIS A 51 -11.54 5.20 -7.56
C HIS A 51 -10.10 4.70 -7.60
N ALA A 52 -9.68 4.18 -8.75
CA ALA A 52 -8.31 3.83 -9.07
C ALA A 52 -7.99 4.37 -10.48
N ASN A 53 -6.83 5.01 -10.65
CA ASN A 53 -6.37 5.36 -11.99
C ASN A 53 -5.61 4.19 -12.64
N GLN A 54 -5.38 4.26 -13.95
CA GLN A 54 -4.71 3.19 -14.70
C GLN A 54 -3.35 2.79 -14.10
N ALA A 55 -2.55 3.77 -13.65
CA ALA A 55 -1.27 3.49 -13.03
C ALA A 55 -1.41 2.68 -11.73
N PHE A 56 -2.49 2.87 -10.96
CA PHE A 56 -2.75 2.07 -9.79
C PHE A 56 -3.13 0.63 -10.17
N ILE A 57 -4.03 0.47 -11.15
CA ILE A 57 -4.46 -0.83 -11.69
C ILE A 57 -3.22 -1.63 -12.14
N ASP A 58 -2.43 -1.06 -13.06
CA ASP A 58 -1.22 -1.69 -13.62
C ASP A 58 -0.20 -2.06 -12.53
N MET A 59 0.02 -1.15 -11.57
CA MET A 59 1.03 -1.35 -10.53
C MET A 59 0.60 -2.35 -9.46
N SER A 60 -0.71 -2.48 -9.22
CA SER A 60 -1.23 -3.41 -8.21
C SER A 60 -1.31 -4.85 -8.72
N GLY A 61 -1.41 -5.03 -10.05
CA GLY A 61 -1.68 -6.33 -10.67
C GLY A 61 -3.14 -6.80 -10.54
N TYR A 62 -4.01 -6.00 -9.89
CA TYR A 62 -5.45 -6.20 -9.85
C TYR A 62 -6.13 -5.48 -11.01
N THR A 63 -7.26 -6.02 -11.45
CA THR A 63 -8.19 -5.32 -12.35
C THR A 63 -8.95 -4.21 -11.61
N GLU A 64 -9.60 -3.30 -12.34
CA GLU A 64 -10.42 -2.26 -11.70
C GLU A 64 -11.57 -2.89 -10.91
N GLU A 65 -12.21 -3.91 -11.48
CA GLU A 65 -13.33 -4.64 -10.88
C GLU A 65 -12.94 -5.35 -9.57
N GLU A 66 -11.67 -5.76 -9.45
CA GLU A 66 -11.13 -6.36 -8.23
C GLU A 66 -10.69 -5.32 -7.18
N LEU A 67 -10.54 -4.05 -7.58
CA LEU A 67 -10.13 -2.97 -6.68
C LEU A 67 -11.34 -2.18 -6.14
N ILE A 68 -12.28 -1.82 -7.01
CA ILE A 68 -13.42 -0.99 -6.62
C ILE A 68 -14.34 -1.74 -5.65
N GLY A 69 -14.71 -1.08 -4.56
CA GLY A 69 -15.54 -1.70 -3.51
C GLY A 69 -14.74 -2.54 -2.51
N ILE A 70 -13.43 -2.69 -2.69
CA ILE A 70 -12.56 -3.44 -1.77
C ILE A 70 -11.78 -2.48 -0.87
N ASN A 71 -11.50 -2.90 0.36
CA ASN A 71 -10.69 -2.13 1.28
C ASN A 71 -9.25 -1.99 0.76
N HIS A 72 -8.67 -0.79 0.92
CA HIS A 72 -7.31 -0.48 0.48
C HIS A 72 -6.24 -1.40 1.11
N TYR A 73 -6.52 -2.01 2.27
CA TYR A 73 -5.61 -2.99 2.89
C TYR A 73 -5.34 -4.24 2.02
N ILE A 74 -6.06 -4.45 0.91
CA ILE A 74 -5.76 -5.53 -0.06
C ILE A 74 -4.31 -5.44 -0.59
N LEU A 75 -3.69 -4.26 -0.53
CA LEU A 75 -2.29 -4.06 -0.90
C LEU A 75 -1.33 -4.17 0.28
N ARG A 76 -1.81 -4.47 1.49
CA ARG A 76 -0.96 -4.50 2.68
C ARG A 76 0.08 -5.60 2.51
N HIS A 77 1.34 -5.19 2.55
CA HIS A 77 2.46 -6.11 2.60
C HIS A 77 2.69 -6.54 4.06
N PRO A 78 2.98 -7.82 4.34
CA PRO A 78 3.25 -8.30 5.71
C PRO A 78 4.49 -7.64 6.35
N ASP A 79 5.47 -7.23 5.55
CA ASP A 79 6.65 -6.47 6.04
C ASP A 79 6.37 -4.99 6.38
N MET A 80 5.11 -4.56 6.39
CA MET A 80 4.76 -3.23 6.87
C MET A 80 4.31 -3.32 8.34
N PRO A 81 5.06 -2.72 9.28
CA PRO A 81 4.72 -2.78 10.70
C PRO A 81 3.39 -2.09 10.98
N ALA A 82 2.62 -2.62 11.93
CA ALA A 82 1.34 -2.08 12.37
C ALA A 82 1.47 -0.62 12.82
N VAL A 83 2.57 -0.27 13.50
CA VAL A 83 2.80 1.11 13.99
C VAL A 83 2.90 2.14 12.84
N ALA A 84 3.40 1.75 11.65
CA ALA A 84 3.45 2.65 10.50
C ALA A 84 2.04 3.03 10.00
N PHE A 85 1.10 2.08 10.05
CA PHE A 85 -0.30 2.35 9.71
C PHE A 85 -1.02 3.10 10.83
N LYS A 86 -0.68 2.85 12.09
CA LYS A 86 -1.20 3.66 13.21
C LYS A 86 -0.88 5.15 12.99
N GLY A 87 0.38 5.47 12.63
CA GLY A 87 0.79 6.84 12.33
C GLY A 87 0.04 7.47 11.15
N LEU A 88 -0.30 6.68 10.13
CA LEU A 88 -1.20 7.13 9.05
C LEU A 88 -2.56 7.56 9.61
N TRP A 89 -3.25 6.65 10.30
CA TRP A 89 -4.61 6.88 10.80
C TRP A 89 -4.66 8.03 11.80
N ASP A 90 -3.77 8.04 12.79
CA ASP A 90 -3.65 9.13 13.77
C ASP A 90 -3.53 10.49 13.08
N THR A 91 -2.82 10.57 11.94
CA THR A 91 -2.60 11.84 11.21
C THR A 91 -3.83 12.26 10.41
N ILE A 92 -4.43 11.34 9.65
CA ILE A 92 -5.52 11.68 8.73
C ILE A 92 -6.86 11.90 9.46
N GLU A 93 -7.06 11.25 10.61
CA GLU A 93 -8.22 11.48 11.47
C GLU A 93 -8.19 12.86 12.14
N GLN A 94 -7.01 13.44 12.32
CA GLN A 94 -6.83 14.84 12.76
C GLN A 94 -7.07 15.85 11.61
N GLY A 95 -7.50 15.39 10.42
CA GLY A 95 -7.70 16.25 9.26
C GLY A 95 -6.38 16.69 8.60
N THR A 96 -5.24 16.11 9.00
CA THR A 96 -3.92 16.49 8.49
C THR A 96 -3.47 15.54 7.38
N LYS A 97 -2.69 16.06 6.42
CA LYS A 97 -2.09 15.23 5.38
C LYS A 97 -1.01 14.32 5.98
N TRP A 98 -1.00 13.06 5.57
CA TRP A 98 0.05 12.12 5.93
C TRP A 98 1.02 11.91 4.76
N HIS A 99 2.29 11.67 5.08
CA HIS A 99 3.31 11.28 4.11
C HIS A 99 4.12 10.10 4.64
N GLY A 100 4.46 9.15 3.77
CA GLY A 100 5.30 8.02 4.14
C GLY A 100 5.74 7.18 2.96
N PHE A 101 6.63 6.23 3.23
CA PHE A 101 7.06 5.22 2.27
C PHE A 101 6.31 3.93 2.55
N VAL A 102 5.78 3.27 1.53
CA VAL A 102 4.95 2.07 1.72
C VAL A 102 5.38 0.98 0.78
N LYS A 103 5.70 -0.20 1.32
CA LYS A 103 5.81 -1.46 0.58
C LYS A 103 4.40 -2.00 0.38
N ASN A 104 3.96 -2.08 -0.87
CA ASN A 104 2.65 -2.60 -1.24
C ASN A 104 2.82 -3.98 -1.85
N LEU A 105 1.92 -4.89 -1.51
CA LEU A 105 1.79 -6.21 -2.09
C LEU A 105 0.96 -6.14 -3.37
N ARG A 106 1.42 -6.81 -4.42
CA ARG A 106 0.71 -7.00 -5.67
C ARG A 106 -0.11 -8.30 -5.64
N LYS A 107 -1.04 -8.41 -6.57
CA LYS A 107 -1.83 -9.63 -6.79
C LYS A 107 -0.97 -10.87 -7.06
N ASP A 108 0.15 -10.70 -7.74
CA ASP A 108 1.09 -11.78 -8.12
C ASP A 108 2.13 -12.10 -7.02
N GLY A 109 1.92 -11.65 -5.79
CA GLY A 109 2.80 -11.91 -4.64
C GLY A 109 4.07 -11.05 -4.60
N ALA A 110 4.45 -10.42 -5.70
CA ALA A 110 5.54 -9.45 -5.76
C ALA A 110 5.18 -8.15 -5.01
N TYR A 111 6.14 -7.24 -4.84
CA TYR A 111 5.88 -5.97 -4.14
C TYR A 111 6.34 -4.75 -4.91
N TYR A 112 5.93 -3.57 -4.45
CA TYR A 112 6.45 -2.30 -4.93
C TYR A 112 6.47 -1.23 -3.86
N TRP A 113 7.40 -0.29 -4.01
CA TRP A 113 7.53 0.85 -3.12
C TRP A 113 6.90 2.11 -3.68
N VAL A 114 6.25 2.88 -2.81
CA VAL A 114 5.73 4.21 -3.14
C VAL A 114 6.16 5.23 -2.08
N LYS A 115 6.33 6.48 -2.51
CA LYS A 115 6.20 7.64 -1.61
C LYS A 115 4.74 8.10 -1.66
N ALA A 116 4.00 7.85 -0.59
CA ALA A 116 2.57 8.16 -0.50
C ALA A 116 2.34 9.51 0.18
N THR A 117 1.28 10.19 -0.28
CA THR A 117 0.64 11.33 0.37
C THR A 117 -0.84 11.00 0.48
N VAL A 118 -1.39 11.03 1.70
CA VAL A 118 -2.81 10.75 1.94
C VAL A 118 -3.46 12.00 2.52
N ILE A 119 -4.58 12.40 1.93
CA ILE A 119 -5.27 13.65 2.23
C ILE A 119 -6.73 13.32 2.57
N PRO A 120 -7.26 13.77 3.72
CA PRO A 120 -8.68 13.67 4.02
C PRO A 120 -9.49 14.60 3.11
N ASN A 121 -10.53 14.06 2.49
CA ASN A 121 -11.47 14.81 1.66
C ASN A 121 -12.62 15.29 2.57
N ILE A 122 -12.71 16.60 2.80
CA ILE A 122 -13.78 17.20 3.62
C ILE A 122 -14.77 17.93 2.71
N ARG A 123 -16.07 17.66 2.87
CA ARG A 123 -17.17 18.38 2.22
C ARG A 123 -18.16 18.85 3.26
N ASN A 124 -18.48 20.14 3.28
CA ASN A 124 -19.40 20.74 4.25
C ASN A 124 -19.05 20.39 5.71
N GLY A 125 -17.76 20.43 6.05
CA GLY A 125 -17.26 20.09 7.39
C GLY A 125 -17.29 18.59 7.73
N LYS A 126 -17.69 17.71 6.81
CA LYS A 126 -17.75 16.25 7.02
C LYS A 126 -16.70 15.53 6.20
N LEU A 127 -16.03 14.56 6.82
CA LEU A 127 -15.15 13.63 6.12
C LEU A 127 -15.97 12.78 5.15
N VAL A 128 -15.59 12.78 3.87
CA VAL A 128 -16.23 11.97 2.82
C VAL A 128 -15.30 10.91 2.23
N GLY A 129 -14.08 10.80 2.75
CA GLY A 129 -13.10 9.78 2.39
C GLY A 129 -11.70 10.33 2.25
N TYR A 130 -10.83 9.60 1.57
CA TYR A 130 -9.42 9.95 1.45
C TYR A 130 -8.96 9.94 -0.01
N THR A 131 -7.99 10.79 -0.33
CA THR A 131 -7.27 10.75 -1.61
C THR A 131 -5.82 10.37 -1.34
N SER A 132 -5.32 9.34 -2.01
CA SER A 132 -3.91 8.95 -1.98
C SER A 132 -3.24 9.29 -3.30
N VAL A 133 -2.14 10.06 -3.23
CA VAL A 133 -1.26 10.36 -4.35
C VAL A 133 0.10 9.75 -4.07
N ARG A 134 0.59 8.93 -4.99
CA ARG A 134 1.78 8.11 -4.82
C ARG A 134 2.76 8.38 -5.96
N ARG A 135 4.04 8.57 -5.62
CA ARG A 135 5.14 8.84 -6.55
C ARG A 135 6.27 7.83 -6.39
N LYS A 136 7.16 7.76 -7.39
CA LYS A 136 8.40 6.99 -7.32
C LYS A 136 9.24 7.45 -6.12
N PRO A 137 9.56 6.55 -5.17
CA PRO A 137 10.50 6.84 -4.10
C PRO A 137 11.94 6.73 -4.61
N SER A 138 12.86 7.48 -3.99
CA SER A 138 14.30 7.32 -4.24
C SER A 138 14.81 6.03 -3.62
N ARG A 139 15.82 5.39 -4.23
CA ARG A 139 16.45 4.16 -3.68
C ARG A 139 16.96 4.35 -2.24
N SER A 140 17.61 5.47 -1.91
CA SER A 140 18.06 5.78 -0.53
C SER A 140 16.92 5.69 0.48
N LYS A 141 15.79 6.33 0.17
CA LYS A 141 14.61 6.30 1.06
C LYS A 141 13.95 4.94 1.16
N ILE A 142 14.00 4.12 0.11
CA ILE A 142 13.56 2.73 0.20
C ILE A 142 14.44 1.98 1.20
N SER A 143 15.76 2.03 1.04
CA SER A 143 16.71 1.34 1.93
C SER A 143 16.61 1.81 3.39
N GLU A 144 16.49 3.11 3.63
CA GLU A 144 16.26 3.67 4.97
C GLU A 144 14.94 3.16 5.59
N SER A 145 13.86 3.15 4.80
CA SER A 145 12.55 2.71 5.28
C SER A 145 12.52 1.21 5.53
N GLU A 146 13.16 0.41 4.68
CA GLU A 146 13.27 -1.04 4.87
C GLU A 146 14.05 -1.39 6.13
N ALA A 147 15.17 -0.72 6.39
CA ALA A 147 15.94 -0.91 7.61
C ALA A 147 15.10 -0.55 8.85
N LEU A 148 14.41 0.59 8.83
CA LEU A 148 13.52 1.00 9.91
C LEU A 148 12.39 -0.01 10.15
N TYR A 149 11.75 -0.49 9.09
CA TYR A 149 10.61 -1.42 9.22
C TYR A 149 11.03 -2.78 9.74
N LYS A 150 12.23 -3.26 9.40
CA LYS A 150 12.80 -4.46 10.01
C LYS A 150 12.99 -4.30 11.52
N THR A 151 13.48 -3.14 11.99
CA THR A 151 13.60 -2.86 13.42
C THR A 151 12.24 -2.82 14.11
N LEU A 152 11.27 -2.09 13.54
CA LEU A 152 9.93 -1.97 14.13
C LEU A 152 9.21 -3.33 14.19
N LEU A 153 9.33 -4.17 13.17
CA LEU A 153 8.75 -5.52 13.16
C LEU A 153 9.39 -6.46 14.19
N ALA A 154 10.66 -6.25 14.55
CA ALA A 154 11.32 -7.03 15.59
C ALA A 154 10.85 -6.65 17.02
N GLU A 155 10.14 -5.52 17.15
CA GLU A 155 9.58 -5.01 18.41
C GLU A 155 8.06 -5.29 18.54
N GLU A 156 7.42 -5.85 17.50
CA GLU A 156 5.99 -6.26 17.48
C GLU A 156 5.78 -7.68 18.02
#